data_AF-A0A812PIT6-F1
#
_entry.id   AF-A0A812PIT6-F1
#
_cell.length_a   1.000
_cell.length_b   1.000
_cell.length_c   1.000
_cell.angle_alpha   90.00
_cell.angle_beta   90.00
_cell.angle_gamma   90.00
#
_symmetry.space_group_name_H-M   'P 1'
#
loop_
_entity.id
_entity.type
_entity.pdbx_description
1 polymer ?
#
loop_
_entity_poly.entity_id
_entity_poly.type
_entity_poly.pdbx_seq_one_letter_code
_entity_poly.pdbx_strand_id
1 'polypeptide(L)'
;MSICRIMFAAARLVALAVALASASTFGALAACEREEGCEQAALLQVTKSSESLKSLWPFSGLVQKAGRLHSELDQERLDEVHKVHANMEALAKQKLVELESKRMKRNLSDYNLTQEDFGLSNVTLTLLDTVLTEMGSLLSQINASHLTDEQLLLDLAEGFVQCNTDLTARQVQSDNLSSLVNDASDSHDLCRSTEQNLSAQNATAWAAYLAKGSEAQPQEVLDCLQNFVNGYSPQTSDHLQAIIDCASTLQSWSTTFGVNMTGLRDAYFGSLHALNNHSEDCRVNQSTLESHFCEYRQQLSDSCLAMDECYQNVNQTFHDLLVTIAASDSRREASFIAATKVICYVNVLKANLTQPAVQGCQDLVVDTTGLAVHIPVPATKQACDTSPVADYPCNTTWQQDEYYSKSWYTGAPQIQPDTCPGLNPHQLRSPPLKRHSLCFALHMAV
;
A
#
# COMPACT_ATOMS: atom_id res chain seq x y z
N MET A 1 -35.02 23.79 19.88
CA MET A 1 -35.19 23.00 21.13
C MET A 1 -35.43 21.49 20.91
N SER A 2 -36.02 21.03 19.80
CA SER A 2 -36.24 19.57 19.59
C SER A 2 -34.97 18.75 19.27
N ILE A 3 -33.96 19.32 18.59
CA ILE A 3 -32.74 18.59 18.22
C ILE A 3 -31.85 18.30 19.45
N CYS A 4 -31.72 19.24 20.40
CA CYS A 4 -30.99 19.01 21.64
C CYS A 4 -31.64 17.92 22.52
N ARG A 5 -32.97 17.79 22.52
CA ARG A 5 -33.67 16.72 23.27
C ARG A 5 -33.43 15.35 22.65
N ILE A 6 -33.35 15.26 21.32
CA ILE A 6 -33.02 14.02 20.60
C ILE A 6 -31.56 13.63 20.85
N MET A 7 -30.62 14.59 20.84
CA MET A 7 -29.21 14.31 21.14
C MET A 7 -28.99 13.90 22.61
N PHE A 8 -29.70 14.49 23.56
CA PHE A 8 -29.65 14.06 24.97
C PHE A 8 -30.27 12.67 25.18
N ALA A 9 -31.34 12.33 24.46
CA ALA A 9 -31.92 11.00 24.50
C ALA A 9 -30.99 9.94 23.88
N ALA A 10 -30.32 10.27 22.77
CA ALA A 10 -29.32 9.41 22.14
C ALA A 10 -28.09 9.22 23.03
N ALA A 11 -27.58 10.27 23.66
CA ALA A 11 -26.47 10.19 24.61
C ALA A 11 -26.83 9.33 25.84
N ARG A 12 -28.07 9.42 26.34
CA ARG A 12 -28.57 8.56 27.42
C ARG A 12 -28.70 7.09 26.99
N LEU A 13 -29.13 6.83 25.76
CA LEU A 13 -29.20 5.47 25.21
C LEU A 13 -27.80 4.87 25.01
N VAL A 14 -26.83 5.66 24.56
CA VAL A 14 -25.42 5.24 24.44
C VAL A 14 -24.82 4.96 25.82
N ALA A 15 -25.05 5.84 26.80
CA ALA A 15 -24.59 5.62 28.18
C ALA A 15 -25.24 4.38 28.82
N LEU A 16 -26.53 4.11 28.53
CA LEU A 16 -27.23 2.92 29.00
C LEU A 16 -26.69 1.65 28.31
N ALA A 17 -26.36 1.71 27.03
CA ALA A 17 -25.77 0.61 26.28
C ALA A 17 -24.34 0.30 26.77
N VAL A 18 -23.53 1.32 27.06
CA VAL A 18 -22.20 1.17 27.67
C VAL A 18 -22.32 0.61 29.09
N ALA A 19 -23.30 1.06 29.88
CA ALA A 19 -23.56 0.51 31.21
C ALA A 19 -23.98 -0.97 31.15
N LEU A 20 -24.85 -1.35 30.21
CA LEU A 20 -25.28 -2.74 30.00
C LEU A 20 -24.14 -3.63 29.49
N ALA A 21 -23.29 -3.11 28.60
CA ALA A 21 -22.08 -3.80 28.17
C ALA A 21 -21.10 -4.00 29.34
N SER A 22 -20.93 -2.98 30.20
CA SER A 22 -20.11 -3.10 31.40
C SER A 22 -20.67 -4.06 32.45
N ALA A 23 -22.00 -4.16 32.60
CA ALA A 23 -22.62 -5.13 33.49
C ALA A 23 -22.44 -6.58 32.99
N SER A 24 -22.41 -6.79 31.66
CA SER A 24 -22.13 -8.10 31.06
C SER A 24 -20.66 -8.52 31.20
N THR A 25 -19.71 -7.57 31.17
CA THR A 25 -18.30 -7.85 31.42
C THR A 25 -17.98 -8.07 32.90
N PHE A 26 -18.65 -7.36 33.82
CA PHE A 26 -18.51 -7.62 35.26
C PHE A 26 -19.07 -8.99 35.69
N GLY A 27 -20.13 -9.48 35.04
CA GLY A 27 -20.63 -10.84 35.25
C GLY A 27 -19.68 -11.94 34.76
N ALA A 28 -18.95 -11.68 33.67
CA ALA A 28 -17.93 -12.60 33.14
C ALA A 28 -16.64 -12.60 33.99
N LEU A 29 -16.24 -11.44 34.53
CA LEU A 29 -15.08 -11.34 35.44
C LEU A 29 -15.33 -12.03 36.80
N ALA A 30 -16.54 -11.98 37.33
CA ALA A 30 -16.88 -12.63 38.61
C ALA A 30 -16.87 -14.18 38.54
N ALA A 31 -16.83 -14.78 37.35
CA ALA A 31 -16.76 -16.22 37.15
C ALA A 31 -15.34 -16.77 36.89
N CYS A 32 -14.34 -15.92 36.60
CA CYS A 32 -12.97 -16.35 36.25
C CYS A 32 -11.99 -16.37 37.45
N GLU A 33 -12.43 -16.22 38.70
CA GLU A 33 -11.53 -16.09 39.86
C GLU A 33 -10.87 -17.42 40.33
N ARG A 34 -10.94 -18.53 39.57
CA ARG A 34 -10.43 -19.83 40.04
C ARG A 34 -9.61 -20.71 39.09
N GLU A 35 -9.32 -20.33 37.84
CA GLU A 35 -8.45 -21.16 36.97
C GLU A 35 -7.48 -20.32 36.12
N GLU A 36 -6.20 -20.72 36.11
CA GLU A 36 -5.16 -20.13 35.26
C GLU A 36 -5.43 -20.48 33.78
N GLY A 37 -5.61 -19.46 32.94
CA GLY A 37 -5.84 -19.60 31.49
C GLY A 37 -6.98 -18.75 30.88
N CYS A 38 -7.75 -18.02 31.69
CA CYS A 38 -8.93 -17.25 31.23
C CYS A 38 -8.63 -16.05 30.30
N GLU A 39 -7.42 -15.47 30.30
CA GLU A 39 -7.14 -14.20 29.61
C GLU A 39 -7.31 -14.27 28.09
N GLN A 40 -6.93 -15.39 27.47
CA GLN A 40 -7.06 -15.57 26.01
C GLN A 40 -8.51 -15.86 25.58
N ALA A 41 -9.32 -16.50 26.45
CA ALA A 41 -10.72 -16.77 26.16
C ALA A 41 -11.60 -15.51 26.27
N ALA A 42 -11.32 -14.65 27.26
CA ALA A 42 -12.01 -13.37 27.42
C ALA A 42 -11.72 -12.41 26.26
N LEU A 43 -10.47 -12.35 25.78
CA LEU A 43 -10.10 -11.54 24.61
C LEU A 43 -10.81 -12.02 23.32
N LEU A 44 -10.95 -13.34 23.14
CA LEU A 44 -11.60 -13.96 21.97
C LEU A 44 -13.12 -13.73 21.93
N GLN A 45 -13.76 -13.62 23.10
CA GLN A 45 -15.20 -13.40 23.22
C GLN A 45 -15.58 -11.92 23.04
N VAL A 46 -14.70 -11.00 23.47
CA VAL A 46 -14.82 -9.56 23.18
C VAL A 46 -14.66 -9.27 21.68
N THR A 47 -13.73 -9.95 20.99
CA THR A 47 -13.53 -9.79 19.54
C THR A 47 -14.71 -10.31 18.71
N LYS A 48 -15.27 -11.49 19.04
CA LYS A 48 -16.47 -12.04 18.38
C LYS A 48 -17.73 -11.18 18.59
N SER A 49 -17.84 -10.54 19.76
CA SER A 49 -18.94 -9.60 20.05
C SER A 49 -18.82 -8.31 19.24
N SER A 50 -17.59 -7.85 18.97
CA SER A 50 -17.34 -6.67 18.12
C SER A 50 -17.65 -6.91 16.64
N GLU A 51 -17.48 -8.14 16.13
CA GLU A 51 -17.81 -8.50 14.74
C GLU A 51 -19.31 -8.62 14.52
N SER A 52 -20.05 -9.12 15.51
CA SER A 52 -21.51 -9.25 15.44
C SER A 52 -22.25 -7.90 15.47
N LEU A 53 -21.62 -6.85 16.00
CA LEU A 53 -22.18 -5.50 16.04
C LEU A 53 -21.93 -4.69 14.75
N LYS A 54 -20.97 -5.10 13.90
CA LYS A 54 -20.64 -4.41 12.63
C LYS A 54 -21.68 -4.61 11.53
N SER A 55 -22.53 -5.63 11.62
CA SER A 55 -23.54 -5.96 10.60
C SER A 55 -24.88 -5.25 10.76
N LEU A 56 -25.11 -4.51 11.86
CA LEU A 56 -26.44 -4.00 12.21
C LEU A 56 -26.68 -2.51 11.98
N TRP A 57 -25.69 -1.68 11.64
CA TRP A 57 -25.87 -0.21 11.58
C TRP A 57 -25.24 0.46 10.33
N PRO A 58 -26.05 1.08 9.44
CA PRO A 58 -25.54 1.82 8.28
C PRO A 58 -25.32 3.30 8.65
N PHE A 59 -24.32 3.60 9.48
CA PHE A 59 -23.96 4.99 9.83
C PHE A 59 -22.45 5.24 9.87
N SER A 60 -21.69 4.62 8.97
CA SER A 60 -20.22 4.79 8.90
C SER A 60 -19.79 6.26 8.73
N GLY A 61 -20.55 7.06 7.97
CA GLY A 61 -20.26 8.48 7.78
C GLY A 61 -20.52 9.35 9.01
N LEU A 62 -21.49 8.98 9.86
CA LEU A 62 -21.80 9.71 11.09
C LEU A 62 -20.83 9.36 12.22
N VAL A 63 -20.35 8.12 12.28
CA VAL A 63 -19.30 7.69 13.21
C VAL A 63 -17.95 8.31 12.86
N GLN A 64 -17.57 8.38 11.57
CA GLN A 64 -16.36 9.11 11.15
C GLN A 64 -16.46 10.61 11.44
N LYS A 65 -17.63 11.23 11.21
CA LYS A 65 -17.83 12.65 11.47
C LYS A 65 -17.85 12.96 12.98
N ALA A 66 -18.42 12.08 13.80
CA ALA A 66 -18.38 12.17 15.25
C ALA A 66 -16.97 11.93 15.80
N GLY A 67 -16.20 10.99 15.22
CA GLY A 67 -14.80 10.77 15.57
C GLY A 67 -13.92 11.97 15.24
N ARG A 68 -14.15 12.61 14.09
CA ARG A 68 -13.44 13.84 13.70
C ARG A 68 -13.82 15.03 14.58
N LEU A 69 -15.11 15.21 14.91
CA LEU A 69 -15.55 16.23 15.87
C LEU A 69 -15.04 15.97 17.28
N HIS A 70 -14.91 14.70 17.69
CA HIS A 70 -14.36 14.34 18.99
C HIS A 70 -12.86 14.61 19.04
N SER A 71 -12.11 14.27 18.00
CA SER A 71 -10.68 14.59 17.92
C SER A 71 -10.42 16.09 17.83
N GLU A 72 -11.24 16.84 17.09
CA GLU A 72 -11.15 18.31 17.02
C GLU A 72 -11.49 18.96 18.37
N LEU A 73 -12.50 18.45 19.08
CA LEU A 73 -12.87 18.94 20.42
C LEU A 73 -11.83 18.57 21.49
N ASP A 74 -11.20 17.39 21.38
CA ASP A 74 -10.14 16.97 22.29
C ASP A 74 -8.84 17.73 22.00
N GLN A 75 -8.53 18.04 20.74
CA GLN A 75 -7.38 18.88 20.38
C GLN A 75 -7.55 20.32 20.87
N GLU A 76 -8.74 20.92 20.70
CA GLU A 76 -9.02 22.28 21.19
C GLU A 76 -8.95 22.36 22.72
N ARG A 77 -9.37 21.30 23.44
CA ARG A 77 -9.22 21.21 24.89
C ARG A 77 -7.77 20.97 25.30
N LEU A 78 -6.98 20.21 24.54
CA LEU A 78 -5.56 19.99 24.80
C LEU A 78 -4.76 21.29 24.62
N ASP A 79 -5.07 22.07 23.58
CA ASP A 79 -4.45 23.37 23.31
C ASP A 79 -4.76 24.38 24.41
N GLU A 80 -6.00 24.43 24.89
CA GLU A 80 -6.36 25.28 26.05
C GLU A 80 -5.67 24.82 27.34
N VAL A 81 -5.52 23.50 27.56
CA VAL A 81 -4.76 22.97 28.71
C VAL A 81 -3.28 23.33 28.61
N HIS A 82 -2.65 23.22 27.45
CA HIS A 82 -1.26 23.66 27.22
C HIS A 82 -1.09 25.16 27.46
N LYS A 83 -2.06 25.98 27.02
CA LYS A 83 -2.06 27.42 27.23
C LYS A 83 -2.20 27.79 28.71
N VAL A 84 -3.06 27.10 29.45
CA VAL A 84 -3.19 27.27 30.90
C VAL A 84 -1.91 26.83 31.62
N HIS A 85 -1.30 25.71 31.22
CA HIS A 85 -0.04 25.24 31.79
C HIS A 85 1.10 26.24 31.59
N ALA A 86 1.27 26.74 30.37
CA ALA A 86 2.26 27.77 30.04
C ALA A 86 2.05 29.07 30.85
N ASN A 87 0.79 29.50 31.01
CA ASN A 87 0.45 30.66 31.83
C ASN A 87 0.74 30.44 33.33
N MET A 88 0.47 29.24 33.87
CA MET A 88 0.81 28.92 35.25
C MET A 88 2.32 28.86 35.48
N GLU A 89 3.08 28.31 34.54
CA GLU A 89 4.54 28.25 34.62
C GLU A 89 5.16 29.66 34.59
N ALA A 90 4.66 30.53 33.71
CA ALA A 90 5.07 31.93 33.64
C ALA A 90 4.77 32.68 34.96
N LEU A 91 3.59 32.47 35.54
CA LEU A 91 3.19 33.09 36.80
C LEU A 91 4.04 32.57 37.98
N ALA A 92 4.36 31.28 38.00
CA ALA A 92 5.22 30.68 39.03
C ALA A 92 6.64 31.26 38.98
N LYS A 93 7.22 31.40 37.78
CA LYS A 93 8.54 32.03 37.58
C LYS A 93 8.55 33.48 38.04
N GLN A 94 7.52 34.26 37.70
CA GLN A 94 7.41 35.66 38.13
C GLN A 94 7.35 35.79 39.66
N LYS A 95 6.59 34.91 40.33
CA LYS A 95 6.41 34.94 41.79
C LYS A 95 7.66 34.49 42.55
N LEU A 96 8.43 33.55 41.97
CA LEU A 96 9.72 33.14 42.51
C LEU A 96 10.73 34.30 42.49
N VAL A 97 10.83 34.99 41.35
CA VAL A 97 11.70 36.19 41.21
C VAL A 97 11.28 37.29 42.20
N GLU A 98 9.98 37.51 42.41
CA GLU A 98 9.48 38.48 43.38
C GLU A 98 9.83 38.09 44.84
N LEU A 99 9.70 36.80 45.18
CA LEU A 99 10.05 36.29 46.52
C LEU A 99 11.55 36.40 46.80
N GLU A 100 12.39 36.08 45.83
CA GLU A 100 13.84 36.24 45.96
C GLU A 100 14.25 37.70 46.06
N SER A 101 13.64 38.59 45.26
CA SER A 101 13.85 40.04 45.37
C SER A 101 13.47 40.57 46.76
N LYS A 102 12.34 40.13 47.32
CA LYS A 102 11.92 40.50 48.68
C LYS A 102 12.84 39.93 49.76
N ARG A 103 13.34 38.70 49.58
CA ARG A 103 14.31 38.09 50.49
C ARG A 103 15.63 38.85 50.48
N MET A 104 16.12 39.21 49.30
CA MET A 104 17.35 39.99 49.13
C MET A 104 17.22 41.41 49.70
N LYS A 105 16.09 42.09 49.49
CA LYS A 105 15.82 43.41 50.10
C LYS A 105 15.79 43.38 51.64
N ARG A 106 15.23 42.32 52.25
CA ARG A 106 15.24 42.16 53.72
C ARG A 106 16.64 41.91 54.25
N ASN A 107 17.42 41.08 53.57
CA ASN A 107 18.81 40.83 53.96
C ASN A 107 19.70 42.08 53.83
N LEU A 108 19.37 42.98 52.89
CA LEU A 108 20.05 44.27 52.72
C LEU A 108 19.63 45.33 53.75
N SER A 109 18.38 45.30 54.26
CA SER A 109 17.93 46.27 55.26
C SER A 109 18.48 46.05 56.67
N ASP A 110 18.93 44.83 56.97
CA ASP A 110 19.55 44.49 58.27
C ASP A 110 21.05 44.84 58.32
N TYR A 111 21.65 45.21 57.18
CA TYR A 111 23.05 45.61 57.09
C TYR A 111 23.16 47.13 57.04
N ASN A 112 23.38 47.74 58.19
CA ASN A 112 23.66 49.17 58.31
C ASN A 112 25.10 49.42 57.83
N LEU A 113 25.28 49.52 56.51
CA LEU A 113 26.59 49.67 55.88
C LEU A 113 27.05 51.11 55.94
N THR A 114 27.87 51.40 56.93
CA THR A 114 28.84 52.50 56.86
C THR A 114 29.79 52.25 55.70
N GLN A 115 30.11 53.32 54.98
CA GLN A 115 30.93 53.38 53.77
C GLN A 115 32.38 52.95 54.05
N GLU A 116 32.61 51.67 54.32
CA GLU A 116 33.94 51.05 54.37
C GLU A 116 34.27 50.42 53.02
N ASP A 117 35.54 50.52 52.66
CA ASP A 117 36.13 50.10 51.39
C ASP A 117 35.90 48.59 51.17
N PHE A 118 34.94 48.26 50.32
CA PHE A 118 34.51 46.89 50.01
C PHE A 118 35.49 46.18 49.07
N GLY A 119 36.72 45.99 49.51
CA GLY A 119 37.65 45.09 48.83
C GLY A 119 37.08 43.66 48.83
N LEU A 120 36.79 43.11 47.64
CA LEU A 120 36.40 41.69 47.53
C LEU A 120 37.51 40.81 48.10
N SER A 121 37.14 39.86 48.97
CA SER A 121 38.11 38.90 49.50
C SER A 121 38.63 37.97 48.40
N ASN A 122 39.83 37.42 48.58
CA ASN A 122 40.40 36.43 47.64
C ASN A 122 39.48 35.21 47.45
N VAL A 123 38.77 34.80 48.52
CA VAL A 123 37.78 33.71 48.47
C VAL A 123 36.61 34.08 47.55
N THR A 124 36.13 35.33 47.62
CA THR A 124 35.03 35.81 46.78
C THR A 124 35.45 35.88 45.31
N LEU A 125 36.68 36.31 45.02
CA LEU A 125 37.20 36.34 43.65
C LEU A 125 37.27 34.94 43.04
N THR A 126 37.77 33.94 43.79
CA THR A 126 37.79 32.55 43.33
C THR A 126 36.38 32.01 43.02
N LEU A 127 35.39 32.35 43.86
CA LEU A 127 34.01 31.93 43.61
C LEU A 127 33.44 32.56 42.33
N LEU A 128 33.72 33.84 42.09
CA LEU A 128 33.31 34.53 40.86
C LEU A 128 33.96 33.91 39.61
N ASP A 129 35.22 33.46 39.71
CA ASP A 129 35.89 32.72 38.62
C ASP A 129 35.22 31.37 38.32
N THR A 130 34.76 30.67 39.35
CA THR A 130 33.96 29.45 39.15
C THR A 130 32.67 29.77 38.39
N VAL A 131 31.95 30.84 38.75
CA VAL A 131 30.73 31.25 38.03
C VAL A 131 31.02 31.57 36.56
N LEU A 132 32.10 32.30 36.26
CA LEU A 132 32.50 32.57 34.87
C LEU A 132 32.77 31.27 34.09
N THR A 133 33.43 30.32 34.73
CA THR A 133 33.74 29.01 34.13
C THR A 133 32.46 28.23 33.82
N GLU A 134 31.52 28.16 34.75
CA GLU A 134 30.24 27.47 34.56
C GLU A 134 29.38 28.13 33.47
N MET A 135 29.34 29.47 33.41
CA MET A 135 28.63 30.17 32.33
C MET A 135 29.28 29.92 30.97
N GLY A 136 30.60 29.88 30.87
CA GLY A 136 31.31 29.51 29.64
C GLY A 136 31.02 28.06 29.20
N SER A 137 30.94 27.14 30.15
CA SER A 137 30.51 25.76 29.91
C SER A 137 29.07 25.69 29.38
N LEU A 138 28.15 26.45 29.99
CA LEU A 138 26.75 26.55 29.55
C LEU A 138 26.65 27.08 28.11
N LEU A 139 27.38 28.14 27.76
CA LEU A 139 27.40 28.68 26.40
C LEU A 139 27.92 27.64 25.39
N SER A 140 28.93 26.86 25.76
CA SER A 140 29.47 25.79 24.92
C SER A 140 28.45 24.66 24.70
N GLN A 141 27.71 24.28 25.73
CA GLN A 141 26.64 23.28 25.66
C GLN A 141 25.45 23.76 24.80
N ILE A 142 25.09 25.04 24.90
CA ILE A 142 24.06 25.65 24.05
C ILE A 142 24.44 25.51 22.57
N ASN A 143 25.68 25.84 22.22
CA ASN A 143 26.16 25.72 20.84
C ASN A 143 26.18 24.26 20.37
N ALA A 144 26.63 23.33 21.21
CA ALA A 144 26.63 21.91 20.87
C ALA A 144 25.22 21.35 20.65
N SER A 145 24.25 21.73 21.49
CA SER A 145 22.84 21.35 21.31
C SER A 145 22.25 21.97 20.03
N HIS A 146 22.57 23.22 19.71
CA HIS A 146 22.14 23.85 18.46
C HIS A 146 22.65 23.09 17.23
N LEU A 147 23.95 22.77 17.19
CA LEU A 147 24.53 21.98 16.09
C LEU A 147 23.93 20.57 15.97
N THR A 148 23.54 19.97 17.10
CA THR A 148 22.87 18.66 17.11
C THR A 148 21.49 18.74 16.46
N ASP A 149 20.70 19.77 16.80
CA ASP A 149 19.38 19.99 16.20
C ASP A 149 19.47 20.20 14.68
N GLU A 150 20.45 20.99 14.21
CA GLU A 150 20.70 21.19 12.78
C GLU A 150 21.06 19.89 12.06
N GLN A 151 21.93 19.07 12.64
CA GLN A 151 22.30 17.77 12.04
C GLN A 151 21.10 16.82 11.96
N LEU A 152 20.27 16.75 13.00
CA LEU A 152 19.08 15.90 12.99
C LEU A 152 18.09 16.29 11.89
N LEU A 153 17.94 17.59 11.62
CA LEU A 153 17.10 18.07 10.52
C LEU A 153 17.71 17.72 9.15
N LEU A 154 19.03 17.82 8.99
CA LEU A 154 19.73 17.41 7.78
C LEU A 154 19.58 15.91 7.51
N ASP A 155 19.75 15.07 8.53
CA ASP A 155 19.60 13.61 8.40
C ASP A 155 18.17 13.23 7.97
N LEU A 156 17.15 13.90 8.51
CA LEU A 156 15.76 13.69 8.09
C LEU A 156 15.50 14.21 6.67
N ALA A 157 16.14 15.32 6.27
CA ALA A 157 16.06 15.82 4.90
C ALA A 157 16.64 14.79 3.90
N GLU A 158 17.76 14.15 4.25
CA GLU A 158 18.32 13.03 3.48
C GLU A 158 17.38 11.82 3.44
N GLY A 159 16.63 11.56 4.52
CA GLY A 159 15.60 10.52 4.55
C GLY A 159 14.56 10.65 3.43
N PHE A 160 14.15 11.88 3.08
CA PHE A 160 13.25 12.11 1.93
C PHE A 160 13.90 11.76 0.59
N VAL A 161 15.19 12.08 0.43
CA VAL A 161 15.98 11.70 -0.75
C VAL A 161 16.12 10.18 -0.86
N GLN A 162 16.30 9.50 0.29
CA GLN A 162 16.37 8.05 0.34
C GLN A 162 15.07 7.40 -0.11
N CYS A 163 13.90 7.90 0.34
CA CYS A 163 12.61 7.38 -0.14
C CYS A 163 12.49 7.44 -1.68
N ASN A 164 12.88 8.56 -2.30
CA ASN A 164 12.89 8.70 -3.77
C ASN A 164 13.89 7.75 -4.44
N THR A 165 15.06 7.55 -3.82
CA THR A 165 16.09 6.62 -4.30
C THR A 165 15.59 5.18 -4.28
N ASP A 166 14.92 4.79 -3.20
CA ASP A 166 14.34 3.45 -3.03
C ASP A 166 13.21 3.20 -4.04
N LEU A 167 12.36 4.20 -4.30
CA LEU A 167 11.36 4.10 -5.37
C LEU A 167 12.02 3.86 -6.73
N THR A 168 13.05 4.64 -7.07
CA THR A 168 13.77 4.50 -8.34
C THR A 168 14.38 3.10 -8.50
N ALA A 169 14.99 2.56 -7.45
CA ALA A 169 15.54 1.20 -7.46
C ALA A 169 14.45 0.13 -7.69
N ARG A 170 13.28 0.29 -7.09
CA ARG A 170 12.14 -0.60 -7.27
C ARG A 170 11.45 -0.44 -8.64
N GLN A 171 11.50 0.75 -9.22
CA GLN A 171 11.02 0.99 -10.59
C GLN A 171 11.83 0.20 -11.61
N VAL A 172 13.15 0.12 -11.47
CA VAL A 172 14.00 -0.74 -12.33
C VAL A 172 13.55 -2.21 -12.28
N GLN A 173 13.15 -2.72 -11.11
CA GLN A 173 12.60 -4.08 -10.99
C GLN A 173 11.25 -4.22 -11.70
N SER A 174 10.40 -3.20 -11.58
CA SER A 174 9.10 -3.16 -12.25
C SER A 174 9.26 -3.10 -13.77
N ASP A 175 10.24 -2.36 -14.29
CA ASP A 175 10.55 -2.26 -15.71
C ASP A 175 11.01 -3.61 -16.29
N ASN A 176 11.84 -4.35 -15.53
CA ASN A 176 12.25 -5.69 -15.92
C ASN A 176 11.05 -6.66 -16.02
N LEU A 177 10.13 -6.61 -15.05
CA LEU A 177 8.90 -7.41 -15.09
C LEU A 177 8.00 -7.01 -16.27
N SER A 178 7.88 -5.71 -16.55
CA SER A 178 7.14 -5.22 -17.72
C SER A 178 7.72 -5.77 -19.03
N SER A 179 9.05 -5.89 -19.15
CA SER A 179 9.66 -6.55 -20.32
C SER A 179 9.25 -8.02 -20.44
N LEU A 180 9.22 -8.76 -19.32
CA LEU A 180 8.80 -10.17 -19.31
C LEU A 180 7.32 -10.36 -19.67
N VAL A 181 6.47 -9.37 -19.35
CA VAL A 181 5.07 -9.34 -19.78
C VAL A 181 4.99 -9.19 -21.29
N ASN A 182 5.73 -8.23 -21.87
CA ASN A 182 5.73 -8.00 -23.31
C ASN A 182 6.21 -9.25 -24.07
N ASP A 183 7.31 -9.85 -23.63
CA ASP A 183 7.85 -11.07 -24.24
C ASP A 183 6.85 -12.24 -24.17
N ALA A 184 6.15 -12.39 -23.04
CA ALA A 184 5.13 -13.42 -22.86
C ALA A 184 3.88 -13.15 -23.71
N SER A 185 3.50 -11.89 -23.89
CA SER A 185 2.36 -11.49 -24.75
C SER A 185 2.66 -11.82 -26.21
N ASP A 186 3.84 -11.45 -26.70
CA ASP A 186 4.28 -11.77 -28.07
C ASP A 186 4.33 -13.29 -28.31
N SER A 187 4.86 -14.05 -27.34
CA SER A 187 4.91 -15.52 -27.41
C SER A 187 3.52 -16.16 -27.42
N HIS A 188 2.60 -15.64 -26.61
CA HIS A 188 1.21 -16.09 -26.58
C HIS A 188 0.50 -15.76 -27.91
N ASP A 189 0.62 -14.53 -28.42
CA ASP A 189 0.04 -14.10 -29.70
C ASP A 189 0.52 -14.95 -30.88
N LEU A 190 1.82 -15.24 -30.94
CA LEU A 190 2.40 -16.11 -31.96
C LEU A 190 1.86 -17.54 -31.85
N CYS A 191 1.75 -18.06 -30.62
CA CYS A 191 1.21 -19.39 -30.38
C CYS A 191 -0.24 -19.50 -30.88
N ARG A 192 -1.11 -18.57 -30.49
CA ARG A 192 -2.53 -18.56 -30.88
C ARG A 192 -2.73 -18.35 -32.37
N SER A 193 -1.88 -17.56 -33.01
CA SER A 193 -1.86 -17.42 -34.48
C SER A 193 -1.55 -18.75 -35.17
N THR A 194 -0.65 -19.55 -34.60
CA THR A 194 -0.32 -20.89 -35.12
C THR A 194 -1.46 -21.88 -34.86
N GLU A 195 -2.08 -21.81 -33.67
CA GLU A 195 -3.26 -22.62 -33.33
C GLU A 195 -4.43 -22.37 -34.29
N GLN A 196 -4.70 -21.10 -34.64
CA GLN A 196 -5.71 -20.74 -35.63
C GLN A 196 -5.44 -21.43 -36.98
N ASN A 197 -4.18 -21.46 -37.43
CA ASN A 197 -3.82 -22.13 -38.67
C ASN A 197 -4.02 -23.66 -38.59
N LEU A 198 -3.66 -24.29 -37.47
CA LEU A 198 -3.90 -25.71 -37.23
C LEU A 198 -5.40 -26.04 -37.17
N SER A 199 -6.20 -25.16 -36.58
CA SER A 199 -7.66 -25.25 -36.55
C SER A 199 -8.25 -25.25 -37.96
N ALA A 200 -7.80 -24.34 -38.83
CA ALA A 200 -8.21 -24.31 -40.24
C ALA A 200 -7.78 -25.56 -41.02
N GLN A 201 -6.59 -26.10 -40.75
CA GLN A 201 -6.11 -27.36 -41.37
C GLN A 201 -6.96 -28.56 -40.93
N ASN A 202 -7.29 -28.64 -39.63
CA ASN A 202 -8.15 -29.70 -39.10
C ASN A 202 -9.56 -29.64 -39.72
N ALA A 203 -10.15 -28.45 -39.82
CA ALA A 203 -11.44 -28.25 -40.47
C ALA A 203 -11.41 -28.69 -41.95
N THR A 204 -10.32 -28.40 -42.66
CA THR A 204 -10.13 -28.83 -44.05
C THR A 204 -10.01 -30.36 -44.17
N ALA A 205 -9.23 -30.99 -43.30
CA ALA A 205 -9.07 -32.44 -43.29
C ALA A 205 -10.39 -33.15 -42.94
N TRP A 206 -11.16 -32.61 -42.00
CA TRP A 206 -12.49 -33.09 -41.66
C TRP A 206 -13.46 -32.99 -42.86
N ALA A 207 -13.50 -31.85 -43.53
CA ALA A 207 -14.36 -31.66 -44.70
C ALA A 207 -14.02 -32.66 -45.82
N ALA A 208 -12.73 -32.92 -46.07
CA ALA A 208 -12.30 -33.91 -47.05
C ALA A 208 -12.70 -35.35 -46.66
N TYR A 209 -12.54 -35.71 -45.38
CA TYR A 209 -12.94 -37.02 -44.88
C TYR A 209 -14.46 -37.24 -44.98
N LEU A 210 -15.25 -36.23 -44.59
CA LEU A 210 -16.71 -36.25 -44.68
C LEU A 210 -17.20 -36.32 -46.14
N ALA A 211 -16.58 -35.54 -47.03
CA ALA A 211 -16.91 -35.55 -48.45
C ALA A 211 -16.69 -36.94 -49.06
N LYS A 212 -15.59 -37.61 -48.73
CA LYS A 212 -15.32 -38.98 -49.18
C LYS A 212 -16.32 -39.99 -48.62
N GLY A 213 -16.68 -39.87 -47.34
CA GLY A 213 -17.69 -40.72 -46.71
C GLY A 213 -19.10 -40.54 -47.31
N SER A 214 -19.35 -39.39 -47.93
CA SER A 214 -20.63 -39.05 -48.57
C SER A 214 -20.61 -39.27 -50.09
N GLU A 215 -19.51 -39.80 -50.65
CA GLU A 215 -19.40 -40.03 -52.08
C GLU A 215 -20.32 -41.18 -52.51
N ALA A 216 -21.11 -40.93 -53.56
CA ALA A 216 -21.96 -41.96 -54.14
C ALA A 216 -21.12 -43.11 -54.67
N GLN A 217 -21.65 -44.33 -54.59
CA GLN A 217 -21.02 -45.48 -55.24
C GLN A 217 -20.94 -45.25 -56.76
N PRO A 218 -19.87 -45.68 -57.44
CA PRO A 218 -19.78 -45.57 -58.89
C PRO A 218 -20.96 -46.27 -59.55
N GLN A 219 -21.46 -45.69 -60.64
CA GLN A 219 -22.59 -46.26 -61.38
C GLN A 219 -22.31 -47.70 -61.81
N GLU A 220 -21.07 -48.02 -62.17
CA GLU A 220 -20.62 -49.38 -62.51
C GLU A 220 -20.86 -50.40 -61.38
N VAL A 221 -20.67 -49.99 -60.12
CA VAL A 221 -20.95 -50.82 -58.95
C VAL A 221 -22.46 -50.96 -58.76
N LEU A 222 -23.22 -49.87 -58.92
CA LEU A 222 -24.68 -49.87 -58.80
C LEU A 222 -25.35 -50.73 -59.88
N ASP A 223 -24.98 -50.54 -61.15
CA ASP A 223 -25.47 -51.28 -62.31
C ASP A 223 -25.21 -52.77 -62.14
N CYS A 224 -24.02 -53.10 -61.64
CA CYS A 224 -23.66 -54.47 -61.42
C CYS A 224 -24.48 -55.11 -60.29
N LEU A 225 -24.65 -54.43 -59.15
CA LEU A 225 -25.46 -54.91 -58.03
C LEU A 225 -26.95 -55.07 -58.40
N GLN A 226 -27.49 -54.24 -59.28
CA GLN A 226 -28.87 -54.35 -59.75
C GLN A 226 -29.17 -55.69 -60.44
N ASN A 227 -28.18 -56.30 -61.09
CA ASN A 227 -28.33 -57.62 -61.70
C ASN A 227 -28.52 -58.76 -60.67
N PHE A 228 -28.18 -58.53 -59.39
CA PHE A 228 -28.28 -59.53 -58.32
C PHE A 228 -29.54 -59.41 -57.47
N VAL A 229 -30.04 -58.19 -57.26
CA VAL A 229 -31.19 -57.91 -56.37
C VAL A 229 -32.49 -58.56 -56.88
N ASN A 230 -32.58 -58.85 -58.18
CA ASN A 230 -33.77 -59.42 -58.82
C ASN A 230 -33.92 -60.95 -58.70
N GLY A 231 -33.22 -61.61 -57.77
CA GLY A 231 -33.38 -63.05 -57.51
C GLY A 231 -32.91 -63.94 -58.67
N TYR A 232 -31.92 -63.47 -59.42
CA TYR A 232 -31.46 -64.13 -60.64
C TYR A 232 -30.79 -65.48 -60.29
N SER A 233 -31.44 -66.58 -60.66
CA SER A 233 -30.79 -67.90 -60.67
C SER A 233 -29.92 -67.98 -61.93
N PRO A 234 -28.59 -68.13 -61.82
CA PRO A 234 -27.72 -68.16 -62.98
C PRO A 234 -28.04 -69.40 -63.84
N GLN A 235 -28.71 -69.18 -64.98
CA GLN A 235 -29.15 -70.26 -65.86
C GLN A 235 -28.15 -70.60 -66.98
N THR A 236 -27.07 -69.83 -67.10
CA THR A 236 -26.06 -69.97 -68.17
C THR A 236 -24.65 -69.71 -67.61
N SER A 237 -23.63 -70.20 -68.33
CA SER A 237 -22.23 -69.86 -68.05
C SER A 237 -21.99 -68.36 -68.05
N ASP A 238 -22.68 -67.63 -68.93
CA ASP A 238 -22.52 -66.19 -69.10
C ASP A 238 -23.07 -65.42 -67.89
N HIS A 239 -24.15 -65.91 -67.26
CA HIS A 239 -24.64 -65.37 -66.00
C HIS A 239 -23.64 -65.57 -64.86
N LEU A 240 -22.98 -66.73 -64.80
CA LEU A 240 -21.94 -66.98 -63.79
C LEU A 240 -20.71 -66.07 -64.01
N GLN A 241 -20.34 -65.80 -65.27
CA GLN A 241 -19.24 -64.90 -65.57
C GLN A 241 -19.57 -63.44 -65.19
N ALA A 242 -20.78 -62.96 -65.51
CA ALA A 242 -21.23 -61.63 -65.10
C ALA A 242 -21.21 -61.46 -63.56
N ILE A 243 -21.46 -62.54 -62.81
CA ILE A 243 -21.35 -62.52 -61.36
C ILE A 243 -19.89 -62.33 -60.89
N ILE A 244 -18.95 -63.05 -61.50
CA ILE A 244 -17.52 -62.97 -61.20
C ILE A 244 -16.97 -61.57 -61.51
N ASP A 245 -17.35 -61.02 -62.66
CA ASP A 245 -16.93 -59.69 -63.10
C ASP A 245 -17.45 -58.60 -62.14
N CYS A 246 -18.68 -58.80 -61.64
CA CYS A 246 -19.25 -57.93 -60.62
C CYS A 246 -18.47 -57.95 -59.31
N ALA A 247 -18.21 -59.15 -58.81
CA ALA A 247 -17.48 -59.32 -57.56
C ALA A 247 -16.10 -58.65 -57.65
N SER A 248 -15.46 -58.75 -58.81
CA SER A 248 -14.17 -58.11 -59.09
C SER A 248 -14.28 -56.58 -59.13
N THR A 249 -15.32 -56.02 -59.75
CA THR A 249 -15.59 -54.57 -59.77
C THR A 249 -15.85 -54.02 -58.36
N LEU A 250 -16.71 -54.70 -57.59
CA LEU A 250 -17.01 -54.33 -56.20
C LEU A 250 -15.75 -54.44 -55.31
N GLN A 251 -14.97 -55.50 -55.48
CA GLN A 251 -13.72 -55.70 -54.72
C GLN A 251 -12.71 -54.59 -55.04
N SER A 252 -12.52 -54.25 -56.30
CA SER A 252 -11.60 -53.18 -56.71
C SER A 252 -12.03 -51.83 -56.13
N TRP A 253 -13.30 -51.46 -56.31
CA TRP A 253 -13.84 -50.21 -55.76
C TRP A 253 -13.73 -50.16 -54.24
N SER A 254 -14.19 -51.19 -53.53
CA SER A 254 -14.18 -51.21 -52.06
C SER A 254 -12.77 -51.14 -51.48
N THR A 255 -11.79 -51.76 -52.15
CA THR A 255 -10.37 -51.67 -51.77
C THR A 255 -9.87 -50.23 -51.91
N THR A 256 -10.07 -49.60 -53.06
CA THR A 256 -9.64 -48.22 -53.31
C THR A 256 -10.35 -47.22 -52.40
N PHE A 257 -11.66 -47.38 -52.20
CA PHE A 257 -12.45 -46.57 -51.29
C PHE A 257 -11.94 -46.71 -49.85
N GLY A 258 -11.70 -47.94 -49.39
CA GLY A 258 -11.18 -48.22 -48.05
C GLY A 258 -9.82 -47.60 -47.79
N VAL A 259 -8.89 -47.68 -48.76
CA VAL A 259 -7.56 -47.05 -48.67
C VAL A 259 -7.69 -45.52 -48.60
N ASN A 260 -8.48 -44.90 -49.48
CA ASN A 260 -8.68 -43.44 -49.47
C ASN A 260 -9.35 -42.95 -48.19
N MET A 261 -10.39 -43.65 -47.73
CA MET A 261 -11.07 -43.34 -46.47
C MET A 261 -10.12 -43.46 -45.27
N THR A 262 -9.28 -44.50 -45.25
CA THR A 262 -8.28 -44.68 -44.20
C THR A 262 -7.25 -43.55 -44.20
N GLY A 263 -6.72 -43.18 -45.37
CA GLY A 263 -5.77 -42.07 -45.49
C GLY A 263 -6.36 -40.72 -45.03
N LEU A 264 -7.60 -40.40 -45.43
CA LEU A 264 -8.27 -39.17 -45.01
C LEU A 264 -8.61 -39.16 -43.51
N ARG A 265 -9.03 -40.31 -42.97
CA ARG A 265 -9.24 -40.50 -41.53
C ARG A 265 -7.97 -40.22 -40.75
N ASP A 266 -6.85 -40.81 -41.18
CA ASP A 266 -5.56 -40.68 -40.51
C ASP A 266 -5.04 -39.24 -40.61
N ALA A 267 -5.25 -38.56 -41.75
CA ALA A 267 -4.95 -37.14 -41.91
C ALA A 267 -5.77 -36.25 -40.96
N TYR A 268 -7.08 -36.51 -40.84
CA TYR A 268 -7.94 -35.80 -39.90
C TYR A 268 -7.47 -36.00 -38.44
N PHE A 269 -7.29 -37.24 -37.99
CA PHE A 269 -6.84 -37.49 -36.61
C PHE A 269 -5.42 -36.98 -36.34
N GLY A 270 -4.53 -37.03 -37.34
CA GLY A 270 -3.20 -36.43 -37.24
C GLY A 270 -3.26 -34.91 -37.04
N SER A 271 -4.09 -34.21 -37.82
CA SER A 271 -4.29 -32.77 -37.66
C SER A 271 -5.00 -32.41 -36.34
N LEU A 272 -5.94 -33.24 -35.87
CA LEU A 272 -6.62 -33.05 -34.59
C LEU A 272 -5.65 -33.18 -33.41
N HIS A 273 -4.77 -34.19 -33.46
CA HIS A 273 -3.74 -34.38 -32.46
C HIS A 273 -2.74 -33.21 -32.45
N ALA A 274 -2.31 -32.75 -33.62
CA ALA A 274 -1.44 -31.58 -33.74
C ALA A 274 -2.10 -30.31 -33.16
N LEU A 275 -3.37 -30.06 -33.48
CA LEU A 275 -4.15 -28.96 -32.93
C LEU A 275 -4.22 -29.05 -31.39
N ASN A 276 -4.65 -30.20 -30.85
CA ASN A 276 -4.80 -30.36 -29.40
C ASN A 276 -3.49 -30.14 -28.64
N ASN A 277 -2.38 -30.70 -29.13
CA ASN A 277 -1.08 -30.52 -28.48
C ASN A 277 -0.66 -29.05 -28.47
N HIS A 278 -0.81 -28.38 -29.62
CA HIS A 278 -0.48 -26.96 -29.73
C HIS A 278 -1.41 -26.07 -28.89
N SER A 279 -2.69 -26.43 -28.76
CA SER A 279 -3.63 -25.76 -27.86
C SER A 279 -3.17 -25.82 -26.40
N GLU A 280 -2.60 -26.95 -25.94
CA GLU A 280 -2.04 -27.04 -24.58
C GLU A 280 -0.81 -26.15 -24.41
N ASP A 281 0.08 -26.09 -25.41
CA ASP A 281 1.23 -25.19 -25.39
C ASP A 281 0.78 -23.71 -25.29
N CYS A 282 -0.25 -23.32 -26.06
CA CYS A 282 -0.77 -21.96 -25.99
C CYS A 282 -1.45 -21.63 -24.65
N ARG A 283 -2.05 -22.62 -23.96
CA ARG A 283 -2.55 -22.44 -22.60
C ARG A 283 -1.43 -22.17 -21.61
N VAL A 284 -0.30 -22.85 -21.74
CA VAL A 284 0.90 -22.59 -20.91
C VAL A 284 1.42 -21.18 -21.16
N ASN A 285 1.48 -20.74 -22.43
CA ASN A 285 1.89 -19.37 -22.74
C ASN A 285 0.91 -18.32 -22.18
N GLN A 286 -0.40 -18.59 -22.24
CA GLN A 286 -1.41 -17.72 -21.65
C GLN A 286 -1.22 -17.58 -20.13
N SER A 287 -1.08 -18.71 -19.42
CA SER A 287 -0.85 -18.70 -17.97
C SER A 287 0.45 -18.00 -17.59
N THR A 288 1.49 -18.14 -18.42
CA THR A 288 2.78 -17.44 -18.25
C THR A 288 2.62 -15.93 -18.38
N LEU A 289 1.94 -15.46 -19.43
CA LEU A 289 1.62 -14.05 -19.65
C LEU A 289 0.86 -13.46 -18.45
N GLU A 290 -0.23 -14.13 -18.07
CA GLU A 290 -1.09 -13.66 -16.98
C GLU A 290 -0.32 -13.63 -15.64
N SER A 291 0.51 -14.64 -15.37
CA SER A 291 1.35 -14.70 -14.17
C SER A 291 2.37 -13.56 -14.13
N HIS A 292 3.14 -13.35 -15.20
CA HIS A 292 4.10 -12.24 -15.28
C HIS A 292 3.40 -10.88 -15.11
N PHE A 293 2.21 -10.72 -15.69
CA PHE A 293 1.44 -9.49 -15.53
C PHE A 293 1.05 -9.26 -14.07
N CYS A 294 0.57 -10.30 -13.39
CA CYS A 294 0.20 -10.21 -11.98
C CYS A 294 1.41 -9.87 -11.09
N GLU A 295 2.58 -10.45 -11.36
CA GLU A 295 3.83 -10.13 -10.65
C GLU A 295 4.25 -8.67 -10.90
N TYR A 296 4.21 -8.20 -12.14
CA TYR A 296 4.49 -6.81 -12.49
C TYR A 296 3.56 -5.86 -11.74
N ARG A 297 2.26 -6.13 -11.77
CA ARG A 297 1.24 -5.34 -11.07
C ARG A 297 1.49 -5.28 -9.57
N GLN A 298 1.79 -6.42 -8.95
CA GLN A 298 2.07 -6.49 -7.52
C GLN A 298 3.31 -5.66 -7.19
N GLN A 299 4.44 -5.89 -7.87
CA GLN A 299 5.69 -5.19 -7.62
C GLN A 299 5.53 -3.67 -7.76
N LEU A 300 4.87 -3.20 -8.82
CA LEU A 300 4.66 -1.76 -9.03
C LEU A 300 3.76 -1.16 -7.94
N SER A 301 2.68 -1.85 -7.58
CA SER A 301 1.76 -1.40 -6.51
C SER A 301 2.45 -1.34 -5.15
N ASP A 302 3.20 -2.39 -4.79
CA ASP A 302 3.93 -2.49 -3.53
C ASP A 302 5.04 -1.42 -3.45
N SER A 303 5.67 -1.11 -4.58
CA SER A 303 6.67 -0.04 -4.67
C SER A 303 6.07 1.34 -4.40
N CYS A 304 4.89 1.62 -4.95
CA CYS A 304 4.17 2.86 -4.67
C CYS A 304 3.73 2.96 -3.20
N LEU A 305 3.22 1.87 -2.63
CA LEU A 305 2.83 1.83 -1.21
C LEU A 305 4.03 2.05 -0.29
N ALA A 306 5.17 1.39 -0.57
CA ALA A 306 6.40 1.57 0.20
C ALA A 306 6.92 3.01 0.13
N MET A 307 6.82 3.67 -1.03
CA MET A 307 7.15 5.09 -1.18
C MET A 307 6.24 5.97 -0.33
N ASP A 308 4.93 5.71 -0.37
CA ASP A 308 3.94 6.45 0.41
C ASP A 308 4.20 6.34 1.90
N GLU A 309 4.44 5.12 2.40
CA GLU A 309 4.75 4.86 3.80
C GLU A 309 6.08 5.48 4.24
N CYS A 310 7.15 5.32 3.45
CA CYS A 310 8.46 5.92 3.72
C CYS A 310 8.33 7.45 3.87
N TYR A 311 7.71 8.10 2.88
CA TYR A 311 7.58 9.55 2.87
C TYR A 311 6.70 10.06 4.01
N GLN A 312 5.60 9.36 4.33
CA GLN A 312 4.74 9.73 5.45
C GLN A 312 5.47 9.62 6.80
N ASN A 313 6.23 8.55 7.01
CA ASN A 313 6.97 8.32 8.25
C ASN A 313 8.07 9.36 8.47
N VAL A 314 8.86 9.65 7.42
CA VAL A 314 9.90 10.70 7.49
C VAL A 314 9.25 12.06 7.69
N ASN A 315 8.15 12.36 7.00
CA ASN A 315 7.43 13.62 7.15
C ASN A 315 6.89 13.82 8.56
N GLN A 316 6.30 12.78 9.17
CA GLN A 316 5.80 12.86 10.55
C GLN A 316 6.95 13.13 11.53
N THR A 317 8.05 12.37 11.40
CA THR A 317 9.23 12.52 12.25
C THR A 317 9.85 13.92 12.12
N PHE A 318 9.90 14.45 10.90
CA PHE A 318 10.39 15.80 10.62
C PHE A 318 9.53 16.88 11.30
N HIS A 319 8.21 16.76 11.22
CA HIS A 319 7.30 17.71 11.88
C HIS A 319 7.40 17.63 13.41
N ASP A 320 7.49 16.43 13.99
CA ASP A 320 7.63 16.24 15.44
C ASP A 320 8.98 16.79 15.94
N LEU A 321 10.04 16.63 15.15
CA LEU A 321 11.35 17.22 15.45
C LEU A 321 11.29 18.75 15.39
N LEU A 322 10.63 19.36 14.40
CA LEU A 322 10.49 20.82 14.32
C LEU A 322 9.80 21.41 15.55
N VAL A 323 8.75 20.77 16.06
CA VAL A 323 8.08 21.19 17.31
C VAL A 323 9.05 21.12 18.50
N THR A 324 9.83 20.04 18.59
CA THR A 324 10.80 19.83 19.67
C THR A 324 11.93 20.87 19.61
N ILE A 325 12.46 21.13 18.42
CA ILE A 325 13.52 22.11 18.16
C ILE A 325 13.03 23.51 18.50
N ALA A 326 11.84 23.92 18.05
CA ALA A 326 11.30 25.25 18.36
C ALA A 326 11.22 25.53 19.87
N ALA A 327 10.81 24.52 20.66
CA ALA A 327 10.80 24.62 22.11
C ALA A 327 12.21 24.67 22.72
N SER A 328 13.16 23.92 22.15
CA SER A 328 14.57 23.93 22.58
C SER A 328 15.28 25.24 22.25
N ASP A 329 14.95 25.82 21.10
CA ASP A 329 15.56 27.03 20.57
C ASP A 329 15.25 28.24 21.46
N SER A 330 13.97 28.43 21.80
CA SER A 330 13.57 29.47 22.75
C SER A 330 14.26 29.34 24.11
N ARG A 331 14.50 28.11 24.59
CA ARG A 331 15.25 27.89 25.84
C ARG A 331 16.73 28.21 25.69
N ARG A 332 17.36 27.86 24.57
CA ARG A 332 18.76 28.19 24.28
C ARG A 332 18.97 29.68 24.20
N GLU A 333 18.12 30.42 23.48
CA GLU A 333 18.19 31.87 23.39
C GLU A 333 18.11 32.54 24.77
N ALA A 334 17.12 32.17 25.57
CA ALA A 334 16.97 32.69 26.92
C ALA A 334 18.18 32.38 27.82
N SER A 335 18.71 31.14 27.72
CA SER A 335 19.88 30.71 28.48
C SER A 335 21.15 31.44 28.03
N PHE A 336 21.31 31.69 26.73
CA PHE A 336 22.44 32.42 26.17
C PHE A 336 22.44 33.88 26.61
N ILE A 337 21.28 34.55 26.55
CA ILE A 337 21.09 35.91 27.05
C ILE A 337 21.42 35.98 28.55
N ALA A 338 20.87 35.05 29.34
CA ALA A 338 21.09 35.01 30.78
C ALA A 338 22.57 34.79 31.14
N ALA A 339 23.23 33.78 30.54
CA ALA A 339 24.63 33.48 30.78
C ALA A 339 25.54 34.65 30.40
N THR A 340 25.28 35.30 29.27
CA THR A 340 26.04 36.48 28.81
C THR A 340 25.90 37.66 29.78
N LYS A 341 24.69 37.91 30.30
CA LYS A 341 24.47 38.97 31.31
C LYS A 341 25.12 38.64 32.65
N VAL A 342 25.06 37.37 33.10
CA VAL A 342 25.75 36.93 34.32
C VAL A 342 27.26 37.15 34.19
N ILE A 343 27.86 36.76 33.06
CA ILE A 343 29.27 37.02 32.77
C ILE A 343 29.58 38.52 32.86
N CYS A 344 28.73 39.38 32.28
CA CYS A 344 28.89 40.83 32.37
C CYS A 344 28.89 41.33 33.82
N TYR A 345 27.88 40.96 34.63
CA TYR A 345 27.79 41.38 36.03
C TYR A 345 28.95 40.88 36.87
N VAL A 346 29.39 39.62 36.69
CA VAL A 346 30.54 39.07 37.39
C VAL A 346 31.82 39.85 37.06
N ASN A 347 32.02 40.21 35.79
CA ASN A 347 33.16 41.03 35.40
C ASN A 347 33.10 42.45 36.00
N VAL A 348 31.92 43.08 36.09
CA VAL A 348 31.75 44.37 36.78
C VAL A 348 32.10 44.27 38.26
N LEU A 349 31.65 43.21 38.95
CA LEU A 349 31.97 42.95 40.35
C LEU A 349 33.47 42.79 40.57
N LYS A 350 34.17 42.06 39.68
CA LYS A 350 35.61 41.82 39.79
C LYS A 350 36.48 43.06 39.49
N ALA A 351 35.99 44.00 38.69
CA ALA A 351 36.76 45.16 38.25
C ALA A 351 36.55 46.36 39.18
N ASN A 352 35.52 47.18 38.92
CA ASN A 352 35.18 48.33 39.75
C ASN A 352 33.66 48.52 39.72
N LEU A 353 33.04 48.32 40.88
CA LEU A 353 31.59 48.33 41.02
C LEU A 353 31.07 49.78 40.94
N THR A 354 30.65 50.18 39.75
CA THR A 354 30.05 51.50 39.51
C THR A 354 28.61 51.34 39.01
N GLN A 355 27.75 52.27 39.42
CA GLN A 355 26.35 52.28 38.97
C GLN A 355 26.21 52.27 37.43
N PRO A 356 27.01 53.05 36.67
CA PRO A 356 26.96 53.00 35.20
C PRO A 356 27.35 51.64 34.62
N ALA A 357 28.32 50.93 35.20
CA ALA A 357 28.75 49.62 34.71
C ALA A 357 27.67 48.54 34.93
N VAL A 358 27.00 48.56 36.08
CA VAL A 358 25.86 47.68 36.37
C VAL A 358 24.72 47.94 35.38
N GLN A 359 24.40 49.22 35.15
CA GLN A 359 23.37 49.60 34.18
C GLN A 359 23.73 49.13 32.76
N GLY A 360 25.01 49.22 32.37
CA GLY A 360 25.48 48.70 31.09
C GLY A 360 25.23 47.20 30.89
N CYS A 361 25.42 46.38 31.93
CA CYS A 361 25.08 44.95 31.87
C CYS A 361 23.57 44.69 31.83
N GLN A 362 22.78 45.52 32.49
CA GLN A 362 21.32 45.41 32.49
C GLN A 362 20.75 45.68 31.09
N ASP A 363 21.23 46.75 30.46
CA ASP A 363 20.79 47.22 29.14
C ASP A 363 21.50 46.49 27.99
N LEU A 364 22.41 45.56 28.29
CA LEU A 364 23.07 44.74 27.29
C LEU A 364 22.04 43.99 26.44
N VAL A 365 22.03 44.31 25.15
CA VAL A 365 21.31 43.57 24.11
C VAL A 365 22.25 42.48 23.63
N VAL A 366 21.88 41.23 23.90
CA VAL A 366 22.66 40.06 23.48
C VAL A 366 22.13 39.59 22.13
N ASP A 367 23.01 39.47 21.15
CA ASP A 367 22.68 38.95 19.82
C ASP A 367 22.55 37.43 19.87
N THR A 368 21.36 36.92 19.52
CA THR A 368 21.06 35.48 19.44
C THR A 368 20.92 34.98 18.01
N THR A 369 21.18 35.81 16.99
CA THR A 369 20.97 35.45 15.58
C THR A 369 21.74 34.20 15.17
N GLY A 370 22.91 33.96 15.76
CA GLY A 370 23.72 32.75 15.53
C GLY A 370 23.17 31.47 16.16
N LEU A 371 22.06 31.52 16.90
CA LEU A 371 21.37 30.34 17.45
C LEU A 371 20.15 29.93 16.63
N ALA A 372 19.76 30.70 15.61
CA ALA A 372 18.62 30.38 14.77
C ALA A 372 18.90 29.10 13.96
N VAL A 373 18.12 28.05 14.22
CA VAL A 373 18.27 26.76 13.55
C VAL A 373 17.93 26.86 12.07
N HIS A 374 18.84 26.42 11.19
CA HIS A 374 18.54 26.28 9.78
C HIS A 374 17.62 25.08 9.50
N ILE A 375 16.42 25.33 8.96
CA ILE A 375 15.49 24.28 8.56
C ILE A 375 15.72 23.94 7.07
N PRO A 376 16.22 22.75 6.74
CA PRO A 376 16.40 22.33 5.36
C PRO A 376 15.05 22.15 4.67
N VAL A 377 15.04 22.33 3.34
CA VAL A 377 13.84 22.10 2.52
C VAL A 377 13.76 20.60 2.18
N PRO A 378 12.70 19.89 2.58
CA PRO A 378 12.52 18.48 2.22
C PRO A 378 12.48 18.26 0.71
N ALA A 379 13.08 17.15 0.25
CA ALA A 379 12.97 16.75 -1.15
C ALA A 379 11.50 16.46 -1.51
N THR A 380 11.07 16.91 -2.70
CA THR A 380 9.70 16.65 -3.15
C THR A 380 9.48 15.16 -3.41
N LYS A 381 8.33 14.66 -2.98
CA LYS A 381 7.90 13.28 -3.24
C LYS A 381 7.83 13.01 -4.73
N GLN A 382 8.54 11.98 -5.19
CA GLN A 382 8.40 11.50 -6.57
C GLN A 382 7.03 10.84 -6.78
N ALA A 383 6.44 11.08 -7.95
CA ALA A 383 5.18 10.45 -8.34
C ALA A 383 5.40 8.97 -8.67
N CYS A 384 4.44 8.13 -8.26
CA CYS A 384 4.40 6.72 -8.62
C CYS A 384 3.19 6.46 -9.52
N ASP A 385 3.44 6.07 -10.77
CA ASP A 385 2.40 5.81 -11.75
C ASP A 385 2.02 4.32 -11.75
N THR A 386 0.77 4.03 -11.40
CA THR A 386 0.19 2.68 -11.46
C THR A 386 -0.74 2.48 -12.64
N SER A 387 -0.86 3.47 -13.54
CA SER A 387 -1.69 3.37 -14.74
C SER A 387 -1.33 2.20 -15.66
N PRO A 388 -0.06 1.78 -15.85
CA PRO A 388 0.28 0.66 -16.72
C PRO A 388 -0.29 -0.68 -16.27
N VAL A 389 -0.63 -0.79 -14.98
CA VAL A 389 -1.15 -2.03 -14.38
C VAL A 389 -2.59 -1.85 -13.89
N ALA A 390 -3.27 -0.79 -14.31
CA ALA A 390 -4.64 -0.50 -13.88
C ALA A 390 -5.64 -1.57 -14.37
N ASP A 391 -5.51 -1.94 -15.64
CA ASP A 391 -6.16 -3.10 -16.25
C ASP A 391 -5.31 -4.35 -16.01
N TYR A 392 -5.95 -5.52 -15.87
CA TYR A 392 -5.31 -6.73 -15.39
C TYR A 392 -6.09 -7.98 -15.82
N PRO A 393 -5.48 -9.18 -15.76
CA PRO A 393 -6.18 -10.44 -16.03
C PRO A 393 -7.54 -10.50 -15.31
N CYS A 394 -8.56 -10.95 -16.03
CA CYS A 394 -9.99 -10.94 -15.64
C CYS A 394 -10.72 -9.60 -15.64
N ASN A 395 -10.06 -8.46 -15.90
CA ASN A 395 -10.74 -7.20 -16.23
C ASN A 395 -11.23 -7.28 -17.69
N THR A 396 -12.45 -6.80 -17.95
CA THR A 396 -13.04 -6.79 -19.30
C THR A 396 -12.22 -6.00 -20.31
N THR A 397 -11.63 -4.88 -19.90
CA THR A 397 -10.75 -4.05 -20.75
C THR A 397 -9.50 -4.84 -21.14
N TRP A 398 -8.82 -5.44 -20.15
CA TRP A 398 -7.62 -6.25 -20.40
C TRP A 398 -7.91 -7.45 -21.30
N GLN A 399 -9.00 -8.20 -21.04
CA GLN A 399 -9.40 -9.31 -21.89
C GLN A 399 -9.75 -8.87 -23.32
N GLN A 400 -10.35 -7.68 -23.46
CA GLN A 400 -10.67 -7.14 -24.76
C GLN A 400 -9.41 -6.82 -25.56
N ASP A 401 -8.42 -6.20 -24.92
CA ASP A 401 -7.18 -5.77 -25.56
C ASP A 401 -6.24 -6.94 -25.83
N GLU A 402 -6.03 -7.82 -24.85
CA GLU A 402 -5.12 -8.96 -24.97
C GLU A 402 -5.70 -10.13 -25.76
N TYR A 403 -7.03 -10.34 -25.76
CA TYR A 403 -7.63 -11.53 -26.38
C TYR A 403 -8.71 -11.22 -27.42
N TYR A 404 -9.81 -10.56 -27.04
CA TYR A 404 -11.00 -10.50 -27.89
C TYR A 404 -10.83 -9.66 -29.16
N SER A 405 -9.92 -8.69 -29.14
CA SER A 405 -9.60 -7.85 -30.31
C SER A 405 -8.65 -8.52 -31.30
N LYS A 406 -8.00 -9.63 -30.91
CA LYS A 406 -6.96 -10.27 -31.71
C LYS A 406 -7.54 -11.03 -32.89
N SER A 407 -6.84 -11.03 -34.02
CA SER A 407 -7.28 -11.70 -35.26
C SER A 407 -7.37 -13.22 -35.12
N TRP A 408 -6.59 -13.81 -34.21
CA TRP A 408 -6.57 -15.25 -33.96
C TRP A 408 -7.77 -15.74 -33.13
N TYR A 409 -8.49 -14.85 -32.42
CA TYR A 409 -9.51 -15.21 -31.42
C TYR A 409 -10.60 -16.15 -31.94
N THR A 410 -11.09 -15.94 -33.17
CA THR A 410 -12.20 -16.75 -33.72
C THR A 410 -11.78 -18.22 -33.97
N GLY A 411 -10.51 -18.46 -34.28
CA GLY A 411 -10.00 -19.81 -34.59
C GLY A 411 -9.22 -20.47 -33.44
N ALA A 412 -8.86 -19.69 -32.43
CA ALA A 412 -8.07 -20.08 -31.27
C ALA A 412 -8.49 -19.25 -30.03
N PRO A 413 -9.71 -19.44 -29.50
CA PRO A 413 -10.17 -18.65 -28.36
C PRO A 413 -9.30 -18.93 -27.12
N GLN A 414 -9.08 -17.91 -26.29
CA GLN A 414 -8.39 -18.07 -25.00
C GLN A 414 -9.14 -19.04 -24.08
N ILE A 415 -8.41 -19.56 -23.10
CA ILE A 415 -9.05 -20.18 -21.93
C ILE A 415 -9.47 -19.12 -20.93
N GLN A 416 -10.35 -19.50 -19.99
CA GLN A 416 -10.75 -18.61 -18.91
C GLN A 416 -9.50 -18.04 -18.20
N PRO A 417 -9.37 -16.71 -18.10
CA PRO A 417 -8.19 -16.11 -17.49
C PRO A 417 -8.07 -16.45 -16.01
N ASP A 418 -6.84 -16.62 -15.57
CA ASP A 418 -6.49 -16.82 -14.18
C ASP A 418 -6.61 -15.50 -13.40
N THR A 419 -7.15 -15.56 -12.20
CA THR A 419 -7.22 -14.40 -11.32
C THR A 419 -5.85 -14.15 -10.69
N CYS A 420 -5.36 -12.90 -10.71
CA CYS A 420 -4.15 -12.53 -9.99
C CYS A 420 -4.26 -12.87 -8.49
N PRO A 421 -3.44 -13.80 -7.96
CA PRO A 421 -3.45 -14.15 -6.55
C PRO A 421 -3.00 -12.97 -5.68
N GLY A 422 -3.56 -12.83 -4.48
CA GLY A 422 -2.98 -11.98 -3.42
C GLY A 422 -3.32 -10.49 -3.43
N LEU A 423 -3.93 -9.94 -4.48
CA LEU A 423 -4.37 -8.54 -4.47
C LEU A 423 -5.72 -8.43 -3.75
N ASN A 424 -5.70 -8.22 -2.43
CA ASN A 424 -6.92 -7.87 -1.70
C ASN A 424 -7.44 -6.52 -2.24
N PRO A 425 -8.66 -6.42 -2.79
CA PRO A 425 -9.21 -5.17 -3.31
C PRO A 425 -9.35 -4.06 -2.24
N HIS A 426 -9.01 -4.33 -0.98
CA HIS A 426 -8.90 -3.36 0.10
C HIS A 426 -7.55 -2.64 0.21
N GLN A 427 -6.46 -3.16 -0.38
CA GLN A 427 -5.12 -2.53 -0.32
C GLN A 427 -4.89 -1.48 -1.42
N LEU A 428 -5.75 -1.43 -2.44
CA LEU A 428 -5.67 -0.48 -3.57
C LEU A 428 -6.71 0.66 -3.48
N ARG A 429 -6.99 1.21 -2.29
CA ARG A 429 -7.90 2.36 -2.17
C ARG A 429 -7.24 3.66 -2.62
N SER A 430 -7.29 3.94 -3.92
CA SER A 430 -7.45 5.32 -4.42
C SER A 430 -8.89 5.82 -4.14
N PRO A 431 -9.17 7.14 -4.10
CA PRO A 431 -10.47 7.70 -3.74
C PRO A 431 -11.61 7.24 -4.67
N PRO A 432 -12.88 7.26 -4.21
CA PRO A 432 -13.89 6.31 -4.64
C PRO A 432 -14.41 6.58 -6.05
N LEU A 433 -14.20 5.62 -6.95
CA LEU A 433 -15.08 5.39 -8.09
C LEU A 433 -15.86 4.07 -7.88
N LYS A 434 -17.14 4.12 -8.23
CA LYS A 434 -18.19 3.18 -7.80
C LYS A 434 -17.93 1.75 -8.29
N ARG A 435 -18.01 0.79 -7.36
CA ARG A 435 -17.90 -0.66 -7.57
C ARG A 435 -19.08 -1.22 -8.39
N HIS A 436 -18.80 -2.19 -9.25
CA HIS A 436 -19.62 -3.39 -9.43
C HIS A 436 -18.70 -4.61 -9.38
N SER A 437 -19.07 -5.59 -8.56
CA SER A 437 -18.39 -6.87 -8.37
C SER A 437 -19.45 -7.94 -8.54
N LEU A 438 -19.21 -8.94 -9.39
CA LEU A 438 -19.73 -10.32 -9.35
C LEU A 438 -19.28 -11.08 -10.61
N CYS A 439 -18.29 -11.95 -10.46
CA CYS A 439 -18.05 -13.04 -11.42
C CYS A 439 -19.10 -14.12 -11.17
N PHE A 440 -19.95 -14.39 -12.16
CA PHE A 440 -20.85 -15.56 -12.16
C PHE A 440 -20.33 -16.57 -13.18
N ALA A 441 -20.10 -17.79 -12.70
CA ALA A 441 -19.82 -18.95 -13.52
C ALA A 441 -21.06 -19.26 -14.39
N LEU A 442 -20.87 -19.30 -15.70
CA LEU A 442 -21.74 -20.05 -16.61
C LEU A 442 -20.97 -20.25 -17.92
N HIS A 443 -20.73 -21.50 -18.31
CA HIS A 443 -21.11 -22.02 -19.63
C HIS A 443 -21.04 -23.55 -19.60
N MET A 444 -22.23 -24.16 -19.69
CA MET A 444 -22.43 -25.54 -20.14
C MET A 444 -22.68 -25.51 -21.65
N ALA A 445 -22.11 -26.51 -22.32
CA ALA A 445 -22.62 -27.22 -23.50
C ALA A 445 -23.21 -26.42 -24.67
N VAL A 446 -22.49 -26.42 -25.81
CA VAL A 446 -22.99 -26.91 -27.11
C VAL A 446 -21.88 -27.70 -27.78
#